data_AF-A0A6G1QGF4-F1
#
_entry.id   AF-A0A6G1QGF4-F1
#
_cell.length_a   1.000
_cell.length_b   1.000
_cell.length_c   1.000
_cell.angle_alpha   90.00
_cell.angle_beta   90.00
_cell.angle_gamma   90.00
#
_symmetry.space_group_name_H-M   'P 1'
#
loop_
_entity.id
_entity.type
_entity.pdbx_description
1 polymer ?
#
loop_
_entity_poly.entity_id
_entity_poly.type
_entity_poly.pdbx_seq_one_letter_code
_entity_poly.pdbx_strand_id
1 'polypeptide(L)'
;MDLSTPDYGERPELQPGDVPVFWASGMTAIEAILNSKPSLAISNSPDCMFLTDIPASSSSTITPPTESMAPSYSKPNSEQAPLCFLVSHNPLLYSLACQRVVARIRELEMIIGEDPGQRGIRALFVQDELLHSCLALSHSTSVAITTGFPTHYMHSPPDETDGPPGAIAMATMLLSLGKQVTMVTDKRALEMNQAIIDEAVKTGDSVLIQTSDTSYCILKTKPFTNPPSGVLKSTIPLITFDDNDPDAALHFLCHHGDSSKPRYDHLVAIERSGRAEDGNYYNMREVNIKHLVDPIDELFIAAKNIPGITTTGIGDGGNELGMGKLKEKVKSLMPKGSLIACEVPADHAIVAGIG
;
A
#
# COMPACT_ATOMS: atom_id res chain seq x y z
N MET A 1 8.15 -43.97 27.88
CA MET A 1 7.87 -42.55 28.10
C MET A 1 8.25 -42.24 29.53
N ASP A 2 9.17 -41.32 29.73
CA ASP A 2 9.55 -40.84 31.06
C ASP A 2 8.77 -39.55 31.34
N LEU A 3 7.87 -39.57 32.33
CA LEU A 3 7.04 -38.41 32.67
C LEU A 3 7.81 -37.29 33.36
N SER A 4 9.05 -37.56 33.80
CA SER A 4 9.90 -36.54 34.42
C SER A 4 10.59 -35.64 33.40
N THR A 5 10.57 -36.01 32.12
CA THR A 5 11.27 -35.34 31.01
C THR A 5 10.35 -35.24 29.76
N PRO A 6 9.31 -34.39 29.78
CA PRO A 6 8.43 -34.26 28.62
C PRO A 6 9.15 -33.61 27.43
N ASP A 7 8.85 -34.07 26.21
CA ASP A 7 9.37 -33.48 24.97
C ASP A 7 8.93 -32.02 24.79
N TYR A 8 7.75 -31.67 25.32
CA TYR A 8 7.17 -30.34 25.27
C TYR A 8 6.45 -29.99 26.58
N GLY A 9 6.55 -28.72 27.00
CA GLY A 9 5.88 -28.20 28.19
C GLY A 9 6.63 -28.47 29.50
N GLU A 10 5.96 -28.23 30.61
CA GLU A 10 6.53 -28.41 31.95
C GLU A 10 6.30 -29.83 32.50
N ARG A 11 7.18 -30.25 33.40
CA ARG A 11 7.05 -31.51 34.10
C ARG A 11 5.78 -31.51 34.97
N PRO A 12 4.92 -32.54 34.87
CA PRO A 12 3.74 -32.65 35.72
C PRO A 12 4.13 -32.98 37.18
N GLU A 13 3.47 -32.33 38.14
CA GLU A 13 3.49 -32.74 39.54
C GLU A 13 2.52 -33.90 39.76
N LEU A 14 3.05 -35.07 40.17
CA LEU A 14 2.25 -36.29 40.37
C LEU A 14 2.05 -36.55 41.86
N GLN A 15 0.81 -36.80 42.27
CA GLN A 15 0.41 -37.21 43.61
C GLN A 15 0.19 -38.74 43.69
N PRO A 16 0.34 -39.35 44.88
CA PRO A 16 0.03 -40.77 45.07
C PRO A 16 -1.43 -41.07 44.69
N GLY A 17 -1.63 -41.92 43.68
CA GLY A 17 -2.94 -42.31 43.18
C GLY A 17 -3.32 -41.68 41.83
N ASP A 18 -2.52 -40.74 41.32
CA ASP A 18 -2.73 -40.16 40.00
C ASP A 18 -2.53 -41.18 38.87
N VAL A 19 -3.36 -41.07 37.83
CA VAL A 19 -3.28 -41.89 36.62
C VAL A 19 -2.97 -40.97 35.43
N PRO A 20 -1.84 -41.15 34.73
CA PRO A 20 -1.51 -40.36 33.54
C PRO A 20 -2.55 -40.56 32.43
N VAL A 21 -3.05 -39.46 31.86
CA VAL A 21 -3.97 -39.45 30.73
C VAL A 21 -3.33 -38.71 29.57
N PHE A 22 -3.40 -39.30 28.37
CA PHE A 22 -2.80 -38.75 27.16
C PHE A 22 -3.90 -38.37 26.16
N TRP A 23 -3.73 -37.23 25.48
CA TRP A 23 -4.61 -36.77 24.42
C TRP A 23 -3.82 -36.24 23.23
N ALA A 24 -4.42 -36.28 22.04
CA ALA A 24 -3.81 -35.71 20.84
C ALA A 24 -3.73 -34.19 20.97
N SER A 25 -2.60 -33.61 20.56
CA SER A 25 -2.30 -32.18 20.65
C SER A 25 -1.90 -31.62 19.28
N GLY A 26 -2.08 -30.31 19.09
CA GLY A 26 -1.60 -29.59 17.90
C GLY A 26 -0.08 -29.69 17.70
N MET A 27 0.68 -30.06 18.73
CA MET A 27 2.12 -30.32 18.64
C MET A 27 2.47 -31.42 17.63
N THR A 28 1.57 -32.36 17.36
CA THR A 28 1.79 -33.39 16.32
C THR A 28 1.96 -32.76 14.93
N ALA A 29 1.27 -31.65 14.63
CA ALA A 29 1.44 -30.94 13.37
C ALA A 29 2.79 -30.21 13.31
N ILE A 30 3.24 -29.65 14.44
CA ILE A 30 4.57 -29.02 14.55
C ILE A 30 5.67 -30.07 14.33
N GLU A 31 5.56 -31.23 14.96
CA GLU A 31 6.50 -32.34 14.74
C GLU A 31 6.52 -32.82 13.28
N ALA A 32 5.34 -32.93 12.64
CA ALA A 32 5.27 -33.29 11.23
C ALA A 32 5.95 -32.24 10.33
N ILE A 33 5.81 -30.94 10.64
CA ILE A 33 6.51 -29.85 9.96
C ILE A 33 8.02 -29.97 10.15
N LEU A 34 8.50 -30.14 11.38
CA LEU A 34 9.93 -30.24 11.68
C LEU A 34 10.59 -31.45 10.97
N ASN A 35 9.89 -32.58 10.92
CA ASN A 35 10.39 -33.80 10.29
C ASN A 35 10.31 -33.77 8.76
N SER A 36 9.29 -33.13 8.19
CA SER A 36 9.12 -33.01 6.72
C SER A 36 10.04 -31.96 6.09
N LYS A 37 10.62 -31.05 6.90
CA LYS A 37 11.57 -30.02 6.48
C LYS A 37 11.07 -29.20 5.27
N PRO A 38 9.87 -28.58 5.35
CA PRO A 38 9.38 -27.74 4.29
C PRO A 38 10.31 -26.53 4.10
N SER A 39 10.34 -25.96 2.89
CA SER A 39 11.13 -24.77 2.58
C SER A 39 10.72 -23.54 3.40
N LEU A 40 9.47 -23.51 3.90
CA LEU A 40 8.94 -22.50 4.81
C LEU A 40 7.76 -23.10 5.58
N ALA A 41 7.68 -22.82 6.89
CA ALA A 41 6.51 -23.10 7.70
C ALA A 41 6.33 -22.01 8.76
N ILE A 42 5.08 -21.69 9.08
CA ILE A 42 4.70 -20.73 10.13
C ILE A 42 3.83 -21.48 11.13
N SER A 43 4.19 -21.37 12.40
CA SER A 43 3.50 -21.97 13.54
C SER A 43 3.41 -20.94 14.64
N ASN A 44 2.44 -21.08 15.55
CA ASN A 44 2.50 -20.36 16.81
C ASN A 44 3.70 -20.85 17.66
N SER A 45 4.22 -19.98 18.51
CA SER A 45 5.11 -20.39 19.60
C SER A 45 4.31 -21.13 20.69
N PRO A 46 4.98 -21.96 21.51
CA PRO A 46 4.37 -22.55 22.71
C PRO A 46 3.66 -21.48 23.54
N ASP A 47 2.47 -21.81 24.05
CA ASP A 47 1.60 -20.94 24.85
C ASP A 47 1.08 -19.65 24.19
N CYS A 48 1.36 -19.43 22.91
CA CYS A 48 0.85 -18.29 22.14
C CYS A 48 -0.20 -18.72 21.12
N MET A 49 -1.35 -19.22 21.60
CA MET A 49 -2.42 -19.66 20.71
C MET A 49 -3.19 -18.50 20.08
N PHE A 50 -3.74 -18.74 18.89
CA PHE A 50 -4.68 -17.82 18.26
C PHE A 50 -6.02 -17.85 19.00
N LEU A 51 -6.32 -16.78 19.74
CA LEU A 51 -7.62 -16.60 20.40
C LEU A 51 -8.67 -16.27 19.35
N THR A 52 -9.74 -17.07 19.31
CA THR A 52 -10.85 -16.89 18.37
C THR A 52 -12.08 -16.35 19.07
N ASP A 53 -12.96 -15.67 18.33
CA ASP A 53 -14.28 -15.27 18.82
C ASP A 53 -15.29 -16.44 18.89
N ILE A 54 -14.88 -17.67 18.55
CA ILE A 54 -15.72 -18.87 18.61
C ILE A 54 -15.80 -19.37 20.06
N PRO A 55 -16.99 -19.40 20.69
CA PRO A 55 -17.12 -19.88 22.07
C PRO A 55 -16.82 -21.38 22.17
N ALA A 56 -16.07 -21.80 23.19
CA ALA A 56 -15.73 -23.21 23.41
C ALA A 56 -16.96 -24.15 23.48
N SER A 57 -18.11 -23.64 23.96
CA SER A 57 -19.37 -24.40 24.05
C SER A 57 -19.98 -24.77 22.69
N SER A 58 -19.62 -24.06 21.62
CA SER A 58 -20.09 -24.37 20.26
C SER A 58 -19.39 -25.58 19.63
N SER A 59 -18.31 -26.10 20.27
CA SER A 59 -17.57 -27.31 19.86
C SER A 59 -18.01 -28.58 20.59
N SER A 60 -19.23 -28.61 21.16
CA SER A 60 -19.69 -29.71 21.99
C SER A 60 -20.26 -30.88 21.18
N THR A 61 -19.40 -31.86 20.83
CA THR A 61 -19.73 -33.30 20.97
C THR A 61 -18.46 -34.15 20.83
N ILE A 62 -17.87 -34.53 21.97
CA ILE A 62 -16.97 -35.68 22.04
C ILE A 62 -17.86 -36.91 22.19
N THR A 63 -18.29 -37.47 21.07
CA THR A 63 -18.87 -38.81 21.00
C THR A 63 -18.31 -39.45 19.73
N PRO A 64 -17.86 -40.72 19.75
CA PRO A 64 -17.41 -41.37 18.52
C PRO A 64 -18.54 -41.29 17.48
N PRO A 65 -18.25 -40.98 16.21
CA PRO A 65 -19.31 -40.77 15.24
C PRO A 65 -20.06 -42.09 15.01
N THR A 66 -21.30 -42.15 15.48
CA THR A 66 -22.33 -42.97 14.82
C THR A 66 -22.73 -42.24 13.54
N GLU A 67 -22.79 -42.97 12.43
CA GLU A 67 -22.92 -42.48 11.04
C GLU A 67 -24.14 -41.60 10.70
N SER A 68 -24.91 -41.10 11.68
CA SER A 68 -26.18 -40.40 11.39
C SER A 68 -26.39 -39.04 12.04
N MET A 69 -25.38 -38.41 12.65
CA MET A 69 -25.53 -37.07 13.22
C MET A 69 -24.28 -36.23 12.92
N ALA A 70 -24.14 -35.78 11.66
CA ALA A 70 -23.22 -34.71 11.36
C ALA A 70 -23.70 -33.44 12.09
N PRO A 71 -22.87 -32.78 12.92
CA PRO A 71 -23.23 -31.47 13.44
C PRO A 71 -23.49 -30.57 12.23
N SER A 72 -24.58 -29.80 12.26
CA SER A 72 -24.84 -28.78 11.27
C SER A 72 -23.78 -27.69 11.43
N TYR A 73 -22.61 -27.91 10.84
CA TYR A 73 -21.66 -26.86 10.57
C TYR A 73 -22.40 -25.84 9.72
N SER A 74 -22.80 -24.71 10.31
CA SER A 74 -23.04 -23.52 9.52
C SER A 74 -21.75 -23.32 8.72
N LYS A 75 -21.82 -23.45 7.40
CA LYS A 75 -20.69 -23.17 6.50
C LYS A 75 -19.97 -21.93 7.04
N PRO A 76 -18.64 -21.97 7.26
CA PRO A 76 -17.92 -20.77 7.64
C PRO A 76 -18.32 -19.67 6.65
N ASN A 77 -18.75 -18.52 7.17
CA ASN A 77 -19.23 -17.43 6.34
C ASN A 77 -18.14 -17.16 5.29
N SER A 78 -18.41 -17.48 4.02
CA SER A 78 -17.37 -17.48 2.97
C SER A 78 -16.72 -16.10 2.83
N GLU A 79 -17.43 -15.04 3.23
CA GLU A 79 -16.94 -13.67 3.27
C GLU A 79 -15.77 -13.43 4.25
N GLN A 80 -15.66 -14.22 5.31
CA GLN A 80 -14.59 -14.10 6.32
C GLN A 80 -13.38 -14.99 6.01
N ALA A 81 -13.44 -15.81 4.95
CA ALA A 81 -12.32 -16.67 4.58
C ALA A 81 -11.06 -15.83 4.33
N PRO A 82 -9.92 -16.14 4.99
CA PRO A 82 -8.68 -15.41 4.78
C PRO A 82 -8.08 -15.77 3.41
N LEU A 83 -7.66 -14.75 2.68
CA LEU A 83 -6.88 -14.85 1.46
C LEU A 83 -5.47 -14.34 1.74
N CYS A 84 -4.46 -15.03 1.20
CA CYS A 84 -3.06 -14.71 1.40
C CYS A 84 -2.46 -14.14 0.13
N PHE A 85 -1.77 -13.00 0.26
CA PHE A 85 -1.16 -12.28 -0.85
C PHE A 85 0.30 -12.03 -0.54
N LEU A 86 1.16 -12.26 -1.53
CA LEU A 86 2.53 -11.82 -1.47
C LEU A 86 2.58 -10.29 -1.64
N VAL A 87 3.28 -9.61 -0.74
CA VAL A 87 3.44 -8.15 -0.72
C VAL A 87 4.83 -7.75 -1.19
N SER A 88 5.87 -8.42 -0.67
CA SER A 88 7.25 -8.16 -1.08
C SER A 88 8.06 -9.46 -1.11
N HIS A 89 9.03 -9.51 -2.01
CA HIS A 89 10.01 -10.60 -2.07
C HIS A 89 11.27 -10.32 -1.23
N ASN A 90 11.55 -9.06 -0.92
CA ASN A 90 12.76 -8.65 -0.22
C ASN A 90 12.52 -7.43 0.69
N PRO A 91 12.26 -7.64 2.00
CA PRO A 91 12.12 -8.95 2.66
C PRO A 91 10.86 -9.69 2.19
N LEU A 92 10.86 -11.01 2.32
CA LEU A 92 9.68 -11.82 2.00
C LEU A 92 8.54 -11.47 2.98
N LEU A 93 7.46 -10.90 2.45
CA LEU A 93 6.31 -10.44 3.24
C LEU A 93 5.01 -10.87 2.58
N TYR A 94 4.12 -11.48 3.37
CA TYR A 94 2.76 -11.82 2.98
C TYR A 94 1.75 -11.05 3.83
N SER A 95 0.61 -10.69 3.25
CA SER A 95 -0.53 -10.10 3.95
C SER A 95 -1.75 -11.00 3.85
N LEU A 96 -2.58 -10.96 4.90
CA LEU A 96 -3.85 -11.67 4.95
C LEU A 96 -4.99 -10.66 4.91
N ALA A 97 -5.96 -10.89 4.04
CA ALA A 97 -7.20 -10.13 3.99
C ALA A 97 -8.38 -11.08 3.80
N CYS A 98 -9.51 -10.82 4.48
CA CYS A 98 -10.68 -11.65 4.27
C CYS A 98 -11.32 -11.38 2.90
N GLN A 99 -12.01 -12.38 2.36
CA GLN A 99 -12.64 -12.32 1.05
C GLN A 99 -13.54 -11.09 0.86
N ARG A 100 -14.24 -10.65 1.92
CA ARG A 100 -15.04 -9.42 1.92
C ARG A 100 -14.20 -8.17 1.66
N VAL A 101 -13.07 -8.01 2.33
CA VAL A 101 -12.18 -6.85 2.15
C VAL A 101 -11.61 -6.84 0.74
N VAL A 102 -11.17 -7.99 0.26
CA VAL A 102 -10.65 -8.15 -1.11
C VAL A 102 -11.70 -7.78 -2.15
N ALA A 103 -12.94 -8.26 -1.99
CA ALA A 103 -14.05 -7.92 -2.88
C ALA A 103 -14.33 -6.40 -2.90
N ARG A 104 -14.32 -5.74 -1.73
CA ARG A 104 -14.53 -4.30 -1.64
C ARG A 104 -13.42 -3.48 -2.29
N ILE A 105 -12.17 -3.89 -2.15
CA ILE A 105 -11.06 -3.20 -2.82
C ILE A 105 -11.17 -3.36 -4.34
N ARG A 106 -11.53 -4.54 -4.84
CA ARG A 106 -11.79 -4.77 -6.27
C ARG A 106 -12.96 -3.97 -6.81
N GLU A 107 -14.03 -3.80 -6.03
CA GLU A 107 -15.13 -2.90 -6.38
C GLU A 107 -14.64 -1.46 -6.54
N LEU A 108 -13.82 -0.96 -5.61
CA LEU A 108 -13.20 0.37 -5.71
C LEU A 108 -12.26 0.48 -6.90
N GLU A 109 -11.45 -0.55 -7.15
CA GLU A 109 -10.53 -0.61 -8.29
C GLU A 109 -11.28 -0.49 -9.63
N MET A 110 -12.44 -1.13 -9.75
CA MET A 110 -13.30 -1.01 -10.92
C MET A 110 -13.90 0.39 -11.07
N ILE A 111 -14.25 1.06 -9.96
CA ILE A 111 -14.80 2.42 -9.98
C ILE A 111 -13.73 3.43 -10.40
N ILE A 112 -12.53 3.37 -9.80
CA ILE A 112 -11.45 4.29 -10.19
C ILE A 112 -10.93 3.99 -11.60
N GLY A 113 -11.06 2.76 -12.09
CA GLY A 113 -10.73 2.39 -13.47
C GLY A 113 -11.77 2.82 -14.51
N GLU A 114 -12.85 3.51 -14.12
CA GLU A 114 -13.72 4.19 -15.07
C GLU A 114 -12.95 5.28 -15.81
N ASP A 115 -13.32 5.53 -17.07
CA ASP A 115 -12.63 6.49 -17.94
C ASP A 115 -13.62 7.61 -18.35
N PRO A 116 -13.99 8.50 -17.41
CA PRO A 116 -14.97 9.55 -17.68
C PRO A 116 -14.48 10.51 -18.77
N GLY A 117 -13.18 10.76 -18.84
CA GLY A 117 -12.53 11.58 -19.87
C GLY A 117 -12.43 10.91 -21.25
N GLN A 118 -12.81 9.64 -21.39
CA GLN A 118 -12.73 8.84 -22.63
C GLN A 118 -11.32 8.87 -23.26
N ARG A 119 -10.29 8.80 -22.43
CA ARG A 119 -8.88 8.88 -22.83
C ARG A 119 -8.30 7.54 -23.30
N GLY A 120 -9.03 6.43 -23.13
CA GLY A 120 -8.62 5.07 -23.46
C GLY A 120 -7.93 4.32 -22.32
N ILE A 121 -7.91 4.91 -21.12
CA ILE A 121 -7.04 4.52 -20.01
C ILE A 121 -7.49 3.21 -19.36
N ARG A 122 -8.77 2.86 -19.54
CA ARG A 122 -9.31 1.56 -19.14
C ARG A 122 -8.56 0.39 -19.78
N ALA A 123 -7.93 0.59 -20.94
CA ALA A 123 -7.12 -0.42 -21.61
C ALA A 123 -5.79 -0.71 -20.87
N LEU A 124 -5.33 0.23 -20.05
CA LEU A 124 -4.13 0.11 -19.21
C LEU A 124 -4.40 -0.68 -17.93
N PHE A 125 -5.66 -0.83 -17.52
CA PHE A 125 -6.07 -1.52 -16.30
C PHE A 125 -5.40 -2.90 -16.13
N VAL A 126 -4.92 -3.14 -14.90
CA VAL A 126 -4.42 -4.42 -14.42
C VAL A 126 -5.11 -4.67 -13.08
N GLN A 127 -5.78 -5.83 -12.99
CA GLN A 127 -6.52 -6.19 -11.79
C GLN A 127 -5.58 -6.42 -10.60
N ASP A 128 -6.04 -6.05 -9.41
CA ASP A 128 -5.39 -6.21 -8.11
C ASP A 128 -4.16 -5.31 -7.86
N GLU A 129 -3.82 -4.36 -8.74
CA GLU A 129 -2.77 -3.37 -8.47
C GLU A 129 -3.12 -2.48 -7.27
N LEU A 130 -4.38 -2.05 -7.16
CA LEU A 130 -4.89 -1.34 -5.99
C LEU A 130 -4.86 -2.22 -4.75
N LEU A 131 -5.25 -3.49 -4.88
CA LEU A 131 -5.23 -4.45 -3.77
C LEU A 131 -3.82 -4.63 -3.21
N HIS A 132 -2.85 -4.95 -4.05
CA HIS A 132 -1.47 -5.14 -3.62
C HIS A 132 -0.88 -3.85 -3.04
N SER A 133 -1.14 -2.69 -3.65
CA SER A 133 -0.74 -1.39 -3.09
C SER A 133 -1.35 -1.12 -1.71
N CYS A 134 -2.65 -1.37 -1.51
CA CYS A 134 -3.30 -1.23 -0.21
C CYS A 134 -2.72 -2.18 0.84
N LEU A 135 -2.40 -3.42 0.47
CA LEU A 135 -1.79 -4.39 1.38
C LEU A 135 -0.37 -3.98 1.74
N ALA A 136 0.45 -3.52 0.79
CA ALA A 136 1.77 -2.96 1.04
C ALA A 136 1.71 -1.76 2.00
N LEU A 137 0.89 -0.75 1.67
CA LEU A 137 0.68 0.43 2.50
C LEU A 137 0.17 0.10 3.90
N SER A 138 -0.62 -0.97 4.07
CA SER A 138 -1.11 -1.39 5.39
C SER A 138 0.03 -1.78 6.34
N HIS A 139 1.09 -2.40 5.82
CA HIS A 139 2.29 -2.82 6.56
C HIS A 139 3.35 -1.71 6.68
N SER A 140 3.26 -0.65 5.89
CA SER A 140 4.19 0.49 5.95
C SER A 140 4.02 1.33 7.23
N THR A 141 5.13 1.78 7.80
CA THR A 141 5.18 2.71 8.94
C THR A 141 5.53 4.13 8.51
N SER A 142 6.35 4.28 7.46
CA SER A 142 6.83 5.55 6.92
C SER A 142 6.59 5.61 5.41
N VAL A 143 5.93 6.66 4.93
CA VAL A 143 5.51 6.82 3.53
C VAL A 143 5.99 8.17 2.98
N ALA A 144 6.66 8.15 1.83
CA ALA A 144 6.93 9.36 1.06
C ALA A 144 5.92 9.47 -0.08
N ILE A 145 5.27 10.63 -0.23
CA ILE A 145 4.27 10.88 -1.27
C ILE A 145 4.77 12.00 -2.17
N THR A 146 4.75 11.80 -3.48
CA THR A 146 5.07 12.83 -4.46
C THR A 146 3.91 13.04 -5.43
N THR A 147 3.78 14.28 -5.89
CA THR A 147 2.73 14.70 -6.82
C THR A 147 3.18 15.95 -7.55
N GLY A 148 2.56 16.21 -8.71
CA GLY A 148 2.79 17.43 -9.47
C GLY A 148 3.12 17.12 -10.92
N PHE A 149 2.36 17.75 -11.81
CA PHE A 149 2.49 17.62 -13.25
C PHE A 149 2.39 19.02 -13.89
N PRO A 150 3.46 19.53 -14.49
CA PRO A 150 3.43 20.87 -15.09
C PRO A 150 2.78 20.86 -16.47
N THR A 151 1.46 21.07 -16.54
CA THR A 151 0.73 21.17 -17.82
C THR A 151 0.27 22.60 -18.17
N HIS A 152 0.11 23.48 -17.17
CA HIS A 152 -0.45 24.83 -17.35
C HIS A 152 0.62 25.92 -17.38
N TYR A 153 1.42 25.99 -18.45
CA TYR A 153 2.50 26.98 -18.62
C TYR A 153 2.06 28.48 -18.58
N MET A 154 0.76 28.75 -18.59
CA MET A 154 0.20 30.11 -18.46
C MET A 154 -0.14 30.50 -17.01
N HIS A 155 0.00 29.58 -16.05
CA HIS A 155 -0.24 29.79 -14.62
C HIS A 155 1.08 29.81 -13.84
N SER A 156 1.07 30.42 -12.65
CA SER A 156 2.22 30.48 -11.75
C SER A 156 1.80 29.96 -10.36
N PRO A 157 2.27 28.77 -9.94
CA PRO A 157 3.14 27.86 -10.68
C PRO A 157 2.41 27.19 -11.86
N PRO A 158 3.14 26.69 -12.87
CA PRO A 158 2.56 26.07 -14.05
C PRO A 158 2.15 24.61 -13.82
N ASP A 159 1.45 24.35 -12.71
CA ASP A 159 0.96 23.03 -12.30
C ASP A 159 -0.50 22.81 -12.70
N GLU A 160 -0.89 21.55 -12.74
CA GLU A 160 -2.30 21.17 -12.74
C GLU A 160 -2.86 20.92 -11.36
N THR A 161 -4.18 20.80 -11.35
CA THR A 161 -4.98 20.64 -10.14
C THR A 161 -5.21 19.17 -9.79
N ASP A 162 -4.87 18.28 -10.73
CA ASP A 162 -4.87 16.83 -10.51
C ASP A 162 -3.58 16.41 -9.82
N GLY A 163 -3.69 15.46 -8.88
CA GLY A 163 -2.59 15.03 -8.01
C GLY A 163 -2.60 15.64 -6.60
N PRO A 164 -2.30 16.95 -6.39
CA PRO A 164 -2.13 17.52 -5.06
C PRO A 164 -3.29 17.28 -4.09
N PRO A 165 -4.58 17.41 -4.49
CA PRO A 165 -5.68 17.13 -3.57
C PRO A 165 -5.74 15.65 -3.14
N GLY A 166 -5.48 14.73 -4.08
CA GLY A 166 -5.41 13.29 -3.80
C GLY A 166 -4.24 12.92 -2.88
N ALA A 167 -3.07 13.53 -3.11
CA ALA A 167 -1.88 13.35 -2.27
C ALA A 167 -2.10 13.84 -0.83
N ILE A 168 -2.74 15.00 -0.65
CA ILE A 168 -3.03 15.55 0.68
C ILE A 168 -4.11 14.73 1.39
N ALA A 169 -5.13 14.26 0.67
CA ALA A 169 -6.14 13.37 1.23
C ALA A 169 -5.52 12.04 1.71
N MET A 170 -4.63 11.44 0.89
CA MET A 170 -3.90 10.24 1.27
C MET A 170 -2.98 10.49 2.47
N ALA A 171 -2.20 11.58 2.47
CA ALA A 171 -1.34 11.96 3.57
C ALA A 171 -2.12 12.10 4.88
N THR A 172 -3.27 12.78 4.83
CA THR A 172 -4.15 12.98 5.98
C THR A 172 -4.69 11.64 6.52
N MET A 173 -5.12 10.75 5.63
CA MET A 173 -5.58 9.41 6.00
C MET A 173 -4.47 8.60 6.67
N LEU A 174 -3.27 8.57 6.08
CA LEU A 174 -2.13 7.81 6.61
C LEU A 174 -1.68 8.35 7.98
N LEU A 175 -1.61 9.67 8.16
CA LEU A 175 -1.36 10.29 9.46
C LEU A 175 -2.42 9.91 10.50
N SER A 176 -3.70 9.87 10.10
CA SER A 176 -4.82 9.46 10.98
C SER A 176 -4.74 7.98 11.39
N LEU A 177 -4.07 7.16 10.58
CA LEU A 177 -3.74 5.77 10.87
C LEU A 177 -2.44 5.60 11.69
N GLY A 178 -1.82 6.70 12.12
CA GLY A 178 -0.60 6.70 12.93
C GLY A 178 0.69 6.46 12.13
N LYS A 179 0.66 6.58 10.80
CA LYS A 179 1.84 6.42 9.94
C LYS A 179 2.61 7.74 9.84
N GLN A 180 3.91 7.65 9.62
CA GLN A 180 4.76 8.80 9.30
C GLN A 180 4.64 9.10 7.81
N VAL A 181 4.40 10.37 7.46
CA VAL A 181 4.24 10.79 6.06
C VAL A 181 5.19 11.94 5.78
N THR A 182 5.82 11.93 4.60
CA THR A 182 6.59 13.06 4.06
C THR A 182 6.10 13.34 2.65
N MET A 183 5.86 14.60 2.30
CA MET A 183 5.58 15.01 0.93
C MET A 183 6.85 15.48 0.23
N VAL A 184 7.05 15.01 -1.00
CA VAL A 184 8.18 15.36 -1.87
C VAL A 184 7.64 16.04 -3.12
N THR A 185 8.06 17.26 -3.37
CA THR A 185 7.55 18.10 -4.46
C THR A 185 8.68 18.72 -5.25
N ASP A 186 8.40 19.13 -6.49
CA ASP A 186 9.30 20.02 -7.22
C ASP A 186 9.49 21.34 -6.47
N LYS A 187 10.68 21.93 -6.57
CA LYS A 187 11.03 23.26 -6.06
C LYS A 187 10.04 24.32 -6.53
N ARG A 188 9.58 24.25 -7.79
CA ARG A 188 8.61 25.21 -8.34
C ARG A 188 7.25 25.18 -7.65
N ALA A 189 6.84 24.02 -7.14
CA ALA A 189 5.53 23.79 -6.54
C ALA A 189 5.54 23.93 -5.02
N LEU A 190 6.72 24.14 -4.43
CA LEU A 190 6.90 24.13 -2.97
C LEU A 190 5.95 25.11 -2.28
N GLU A 191 5.89 26.37 -2.74
CA GLU A 191 5.04 27.40 -2.14
C GLU A 191 3.54 27.08 -2.28
N MET A 192 3.12 26.58 -3.45
CA MET A 192 1.73 26.21 -3.69
C MET A 192 1.32 25.02 -2.81
N ASN A 193 2.09 23.94 -2.82
CA ASN A 193 1.79 22.75 -2.03
C ASN A 193 1.84 23.06 -0.52
N GLN A 194 2.74 23.94 -0.07
CA GLN A 194 2.75 24.40 1.31
C GLN A 194 1.46 25.14 1.66
N ALA A 195 0.98 26.04 0.80
CA ALA A 195 -0.26 26.78 1.03
C ALA A 195 -1.49 25.85 1.08
N ILE A 196 -1.55 24.83 0.22
CA ILE A 196 -2.67 23.85 0.22
C ILE A 196 -2.64 23.03 1.52
N ILE A 197 -1.46 22.57 1.96
CA ILE A 197 -1.29 21.84 3.22
C ILE A 197 -1.70 22.72 4.41
N ASP A 198 -1.24 23.96 4.46
CA ASP A 198 -1.52 24.88 5.56
C ASP A 198 -3.02 25.18 5.67
N GLU A 199 -3.71 25.37 4.55
CA GLU A 199 -5.17 25.59 4.54
C GLU A 199 -5.94 24.32 4.95
N ALA A 200 -5.50 23.13 4.50
CA ALA A 200 -6.10 21.86 4.93
C ALA A 200 -5.96 21.65 6.45
N VAL A 201 -4.79 21.95 7.02
CA VAL A 201 -4.54 21.90 8.47
C VAL A 201 -5.42 22.89 9.22
N LYS A 202 -5.53 24.13 8.73
CA LYS A 202 -6.30 25.21 9.36
C LYS A 202 -7.80 24.97 9.36
N THR A 203 -8.34 24.45 8.27
CA THR A 203 -9.78 24.18 8.11
C THR A 203 -10.20 22.90 8.83
N GLY A 204 -9.26 21.98 9.11
CA GLY A 204 -9.54 20.71 9.77
C GLY A 204 -10.28 19.72 8.88
N ASP A 205 -10.42 20.03 7.59
CA ASP A 205 -11.13 19.20 6.61
C ASP A 205 -10.14 18.30 5.87
N SER A 206 -10.45 17.01 5.83
CA SER A 206 -9.51 15.97 5.40
C SER A 206 -9.40 15.78 3.88
N VAL A 207 -10.19 16.48 3.06
CA VAL A 207 -10.17 16.32 1.59
C VAL A 207 -10.63 17.60 0.90
N LEU A 208 -9.76 18.21 0.09
CA LEU A 208 -10.11 19.24 -0.88
C LEU A 208 -10.46 18.56 -2.21
N ILE A 209 -11.58 18.92 -2.85
CA ILE A 209 -11.84 18.57 -4.26
C ILE A 209 -12.20 19.85 -5.00
N GLN A 210 -11.55 20.08 -6.14
CA GLN A 210 -11.86 21.19 -7.02
C GLN A 210 -13.12 20.92 -7.83
N THR A 211 -14.02 21.90 -7.91
CA THR A 211 -15.12 21.88 -8.89
C THR A 211 -14.85 22.85 -10.03
N SER A 212 -15.52 22.65 -11.15
CA SER A 212 -15.24 23.15 -12.51
C SER A 212 -15.03 24.67 -12.67
N ASP A 213 -15.34 25.49 -11.65
CA ASP A 213 -15.30 26.95 -11.74
C ASP A 213 -14.44 27.58 -10.63
N THR A 214 -13.14 27.29 -10.58
CA THR A 214 -12.16 27.90 -9.62
C THR A 214 -12.58 27.87 -8.15
N SER A 215 -13.56 27.02 -7.82
CA SER A 215 -14.18 26.93 -6.50
C SER A 215 -13.93 25.54 -5.95
N TYR A 216 -13.22 25.50 -4.82
CA TYR A 216 -13.00 24.29 -4.05
C TYR A 216 -14.30 23.92 -3.33
N CYS A 217 -14.78 22.70 -3.53
CA CYS A 217 -15.93 22.19 -2.79
C CYS A 217 -15.42 21.20 -1.74
N ILE A 218 -15.79 21.45 -0.48
CA ILE A 218 -15.42 20.62 0.65
C ILE A 218 -16.32 19.39 0.64
N LEU A 219 -15.77 18.21 0.31
CA LEU A 219 -16.47 16.96 0.63
C LEU A 219 -16.37 16.74 2.13
N LYS A 220 -17.45 17.07 2.84
CA LYS A 220 -17.66 16.60 4.20
C LYS A 220 -17.80 15.07 4.17
N THR A 221 -16.71 14.34 4.41
CA THR A 221 -16.84 12.97 4.86
C THR A 221 -17.64 13.02 6.16
N LYS A 222 -18.78 12.31 6.24
CA LYS A 222 -19.45 12.13 7.54
C LYS A 222 -18.37 11.71 8.53
N PRO A 223 -18.27 12.34 9.71
CA PRO A 223 -17.29 11.94 10.71
C PRO A 223 -17.44 10.43 10.88
N PHE A 224 -16.32 9.71 10.82
CA PHE A 224 -16.28 8.34 11.32
C PHE A 224 -17.03 8.35 12.64
N THR A 225 -18.05 7.52 12.81
CA THR A 225 -18.73 7.40 14.10
C THR A 225 -17.68 6.87 15.07
N ASN A 226 -17.15 7.78 15.90
CA ASN A 226 -15.85 7.73 16.58
C ASN A 226 -14.64 7.97 15.66
N PRO A 227 -14.31 9.22 15.32
CA PRO A 227 -12.96 9.51 14.87
C PRO A 227 -12.02 9.27 16.07
N PRO A 228 -10.89 8.55 15.92
CA PRO A 228 -9.81 8.73 16.89
C PRO A 228 -9.50 10.24 16.89
N SER A 229 -9.64 10.88 18.04
CA SER A 229 -9.55 12.33 18.20
C SER A 229 -8.32 12.89 17.46
N GLY A 230 -8.52 13.64 16.37
CA GLY A 230 -7.40 14.05 15.54
C GLY A 230 -7.77 15.08 14.48
N VAL A 231 -8.00 16.32 14.90
CA VAL A 231 -7.62 17.48 14.07
C VAL A 231 -6.15 17.26 13.68
N LEU A 232 -5.76 17.45 12.42
CA LEU A 232 -4.35 17.45 12.01
C LEU A 232 -3.57 18.43 12.92
N LYS A 233 -2.89 17.91 13.94
CA LYS A 233 -2.06 18.70 14.87
C LYS A 233 -0.61 18.79 14.40
N SER A 234 -0.21 17.93 13.46
CA SER A 234 1.15 17.85 12.91
C SER A 234 1.16 18.34 11.47
N THR A 235 2.07 19.27 11.17
CA THR A 235 2.41 19.66 9.80
C THR A 235 2.95 18.44 9.04
N ILE A 236 2.49 18.22 7.81
CA ILE A 236 3.09 17.25 6.90
C ILE A 236 4.45 17.82 6.47
N PRO A 237 5.58 17.16 6.74
CA PRO A 237 6.87 17.61 6.23
C PRO A 237 6.81 17.67 4.70
N LEU A 238 7.02 18.86 4.14
CA LEU A 238 7.12 19.10 2.71
C LEU A 238 8.57 19.40 2.36
N ILE A 239 9.16 18.57 1.50
CA ILE A 239 10.56 18.67 1.12
C ILE A 239 10.74 18.61 -0.40
N THR A 240 11.90 19.05 -0.86
CA THR A 240 12.34 18.94 -2.25
C THR A 240 13.45 17.90 -2.34
N PHE A 241 13.66 17.35 -3.53
CA PHE A 241 14.75 16.44 -3.84
C PHE A 241 15.72 17.12 -4.82
N ASP A 242 17.00 16.83 -4.67
CA ASP A 242 18.07 17.38 -5.49
C ASP A 242 19.09 16.27 -5.76
N ASP A 243 19.46 16.07 -7.02
CA ASP A 243 20.33 15.00 -7.51
C ASP A 243 21.79 15.46 -7.75
N ASN A 244 22.19 16.60 -7.16
CA ASN A 244 23.56 17.12 -7.26
C ASN A 244 24.67 16.18 -6.73
N ASP A 245 24.31 15.10 -6.04
CA ASP A 245 25.20 14.05 -5.52
C ASP A 245 24.82 12.72 -6.20
N PRO A 246 25.77 11.95 -6.77
CA PRO A 246 25.50 10.62 -7.34
C PRO A 246 24.77 9.66 -6.36
N ASP A 247 24.99 9.83 -5.06
CA ASP A 247 24.36 9.03 -4.01
C ASP A 247 23.14 9.74 -3.37
N ALA A 248 22.67 10.86 -3.93
CA ALA A 248 21.59 11.68 -3.36
C ALA A 248 20.32 10.87 -3.07
N ALA A 249 19.90 10.02 -4.01
CA ALA A 249 18.71 9.18 -3.83
C ALA A 249 18.88 8.17 -2.69
N LEU A 250 20.07 7.56 -2.57
CA LEU A 250 20.38 6.64 -1.48
C LEU A 250 20.43 7.37 -0.13
N HIS A 251 21.07 8.54 -0.08
CA HIS A 251 21.11 9.40 1.10
C HIS A 251 19.72 9.89 1.52
N PHE A 252 18.84 10.17 0.55
CA PHE A 252 17.46 10.54 0.80
C PHE A 252 16.65 9.38 1.38
N LEU A 253 16.76 8.21 0.76
CA LEU A 253 15.93 7.04 1.10
C LEU A 253 16.43 6.28 2.33
N CYS A 254 17.71 6.41 2.70
CA CYS A 254 18.33 5.59 3.76
C CYS A 254 19.01 6.44 4.84
N HIS A 255 19.00 5.96 6.07
CA HIS A 255 19.74 6.61 7.16
C HIS A 255 21.25 6.51 6.89
N HIS A 256 21.92 7.65 6.77
CA HIS A 256 23.36 7.74 6.47
C HIS A 256 23.79 6.98 5.20
N GLY A 257 22.90 6.82 4.22
CA GLY A 257 23.18 6.06 2.99
C GLY A 257 23.24 4.54 3.17
N ASP A 258 22.88 4.00 4.34
CA ASP A 258 22.89 2.58 4.61
C ASP A 258 21.61 1.89 4.08
N SER A 259 21.71 1.16 2.98
CA SER A 259 20.57 0.47 2.34
C SER A 259 19.91 -0.59 3.21
N SER A 260 20.50 -0.98 4.35
CA SER A 260 19.86 -1.85 5.35
C SER A 260 18.93 -1.09 6.30
N LYS A 261 18.92 0.26 6.24
CA LYS A 261 18.15 1.16 7.12
C LYS A 261 17.37 2.18 6.29
N PRO A 262 16.34 1.73 5.55
CA PRO A 262 15.47 2.65 4.82
C PRO A 262 14.76 3.62 5.79
N ARG A 263 14.57 4.86 5.35
CA ARG A 263 13.79 5.91 6.05
C ARG A 263 12.29 5.79 5.75
N TYR A 264 11.96 5.18 4.62
CA TYR A 264 10.61 5.02 4.09
C TYR A 264 10.39 3.56 3.73
N ASP A 265 9.21 3.04 4.05
CA ASP A 265 8.80 1.69 3.67
C ASP A 265 8.04 1.70 2.33
N HIS A 266 7.47 2.86 1.97
CA HIS A 266 6.66 3.00 0.77
C HIS A 266 6.84 4.37 0.12
N LEU A 267 7.04 4.39 -1.19
CA LEU A 267 6.99 5.62 -2.01
C LEU A 267 5.73 5.61 -2.87
N VAL A 268 4.96 6.69 -2.84
CA VAL A 268 3.74 6.85 -3.65
C VAL A 268 3.89 8.05 -4.57
N ALA A 269 3.73 7.83 -5.87
CA ALA A 269 3.62 8.88 -6.87
C ALA A 269 2.15 9.02 -7.28
N ILE A 270 1.60 10.22 -7.20
CA ILE A 270 0.21 10.52 -7.58
C ILE A 270 0.23 11.65 -8.58
N GLU A 271 -0.11 11.36 -9.83
CA GLU A 271 -0.11 12.36 -10.91
C GLU A 271 1.22 13.14 -10.94
N ARG A 272 2.31 12.38 -10.86
CA ARG A 272 3.66 12.90 -10.89
C ARG A 272 4.24 12.63 -12.27
N SER A 273 4.78 13.62 -12.97
CA SER A 273 5.42 13.39 -14.26
C SER A 273 6.58 12.38 -14.16
N GLY A 274 6.61 11.39 -15.06
CA GLY A 274 7.68 10.41 -15.16
C GLY A 274 8.54 10.62 -16.40
N ARG A 275 9.85 10.35 -16.31
CA ARG A 275 10.74 10.43 -17.49
C ARG A 275 10.34 9.38 -18.53
N ALA A 276 10.44 9.74 -19.80
CA ALA A 276 10.38 8.84 -20.93
C ALA A 276 11.74 8.19 -21.21
N GLU A 277 11.77 7.26 -22.17
CA GLU A 277 12.94 6.47 -22.56
C GLU A 277 14.15 7.30 -23.00
N ASP A 278 13.93 8.50 -23.52
CA ASP A 278 14.98 9.43 -23.94
C ASP A 278 15.46 10.37 -22.81
N GLY A 279 14.96 10.18 -21.59
CA GLY A 279 15.26 10.99 -20.42
C GLY A 279 14.61 12.37 -20.41
N ASN A 280 13.65 12.65 -21.31
CA ASN A 280 12.79 13.83 -21.25
C ASN A 280 11.47 13.53 -20.51
N TYR A 281 10.68 14.57 -20.29
CA TYR A 281 9.35 14.49 -19.66
C TYR A 281 8.36 15.11 -20.62
N TYR A 282 7.23 14.43 -20.86
CA TYR A 282 6.24 14.87 -21.83
C TYR A 282 4.86 14.92 -21.21
N ASN A 283 4.11 15.99 -21.48
CA ASN A 283 2.67 15.98 -21.23
C ASN A 283 1.92 15.27 -22.37
N MET A 284 0.60 15.10 -22.21
CA MET A 284 -0.28 14.48 -23.22
C MET A 284 -0.31 15.18 -24.58
N ARG A 285 0.20 16.42 -24.67
CA ARG A 285 0.31 17.21 -25.90
C ARG A 285 1.69 17.10 -26.56
N GLU A 286 2.55 16.18 -26.10
CA GLU A 286 3.94 15.97 -26.57
C GLU A 286 4.88 17.14 -26.28
N VAL A 287 4.48 18.05 -25.39
CA VAL A 287 5.35 19.16 -25.01
C VAL A 287 6.39 18.64 -24.03
N ASN A 288 7.66 18.86 -24.34
CA ASN A 288 8.75 18.56 -23.43
C ASN A 288 8.71 19.55 -22.24
N ILE A 289 8.51 19.01 -21.05
CA ILE A 289 8.37 19.74 -19.79
C ILE A 289 9.56 19.50 -18.85
N LYS A 290 10.65 18.90 -19.31
CA LYS A 290 11.84 18.57 -18.48
C LYS A 290 12.37 19.74 -17.65
N HIS A 291 12.34 20.95 -18.21
CA HIS A 291 12.80 22.17 -17.55
C HIS A 291 11.94 22.60 -16.34
N LEU A 292 10.80 21.94 -16.10
CA LEU A 292 9.86 22.21 -15.01
C LEU A 292 9.76 21.05 -14.02
N VAL A 293 10.53 19.98 -14.21
CA VAL A 293 10.37 18.72 -13.47
C VAL A 293 11.70 18.39 -12.79
N ASP A 294 11.69 18.37 -11.46
CA ASP A 294 12.82 17.90 -10.66
C ASP A 294 12.93 16.36 -10.76
N PRO A 295 14.14 15.78 -10.68
CA PRO A 295 14.41 14.36 -10.95
C PRO A 295 14.00 13.43 -9.79
N ILE A 296 12.80 13.61 -9.24
CA ILE A 296 12.23 12.82 -8.13
C ILE A 296 12.08 11.33 -8.50
N ASP A 297 12.00 11.01 -9.79
CA ASP A 297 11.97 9.64 -10.30
C ASP A 297 13.27 8.87 -10.04
N GLU A 298 14.40 9.53 -9.78
CA GLU A 298 15.62 8.88 -9.26
C GLU A 298 15.36 8.15 -7.93
N LEU A 299 14.43 8.64 -7.10
CA LEU A 299 14.05 7.96 -5.86
C LEU A 299 13.39 6.60 -6.15
N PHE A 300 12.56 6.51 -7.19
CA PHE A 300 11.89 5.27 -7.57
C PHE A 300 12.89 4.28 -8.21
N ILE A 301 13.82 4.79 -9.02
CA ILE A 301 14.91 3.99 -9.59
C ILE A 301 15.79 3.40 -8.49
N ALA A 302 16.20 4.21 -7.50
CA ALA A 302 17.02 3.77 -6.38
C ALA A 302 16.28 2.78 -5.47
N ALA A 303 15.00 3.03 -5.17
CA ALA A 303 14.17 2.19 -4.30
C ALA A 303 14.12 0.72 -4.74
N LYS A 304 14.15 0.45 -6.06
CA LYS A 304 14.16 -0.92 -6.62
C LYS A 304 15.29 -1.80 -6.06
N ASN A 305 16.41 -1.20 -5.67
CA ASN A 305 17.58 -1.90 -5.16
C ASN A 305 17.71 -1.84 -3.63
N ILE A 306 16.75 -1.24 -2.93
CA ILE A 306 16.77 -1.09 -1.47
C ILE A 306 15.72 -2.03 -0.86
N PRO A 307 16.13 -3.09 -0.15
CA PRO A 307 15.20 -4.00 0.51
C PRO A 307 14.26 -3.27 1.47
N GLY A 308 12.99 -3.65 1.47
CA GLY A 308 11.98 -3.06 2.37
C GLY A 308 11.29 -1.80 1.87
N ILE A 309 11.70 -1.23 0.72
CA ILE A 309 10.98 -0.13 0.09
C ILE A 309 10.06 -0.68 -1.00
N THR A 310 8.76 -0.37 -0.91
CA THR A 310 7.77 -0.64 -1.96
C THR A 310 7.40 0.65 -2.68
N THR A 311 7.06 0.58 -3.96
CA THR A 311 6.70 1.75 -4.77
C THR A 311 5.32 1.59 -5.40
N THR A 312 4.50 2.64 -5.34
CA THR A 312 3.22 2.73 -6.04
C THR A 312 3.20 3.97 -6.93
N GLY A 313 2.89 3.80 -8.22
CA GLY A 313 2.52 4.88 -9.12
C GLY A 313 1.00 4.91 -9.31
N ILE A 314 0.42 6.10 -9.29
CA ILE A 314 -0.99 6.36 -9.61
C ILE A 314 -0.99 7.40 -10.74
N GLY A 315 -1.62 7.05 -11.85
CA GLY A 315 -1.70 7.91 -13.02
C GLY A 315 -2.91 7.59 -13.87
N ASP A 316 -3.23 8.52 -14.76
CA ASP A 316 -4.41 8.46 -15.59
C ASP A 316 -4.08 8.41 -17.09
N GLY A 317 -2.80 8.26 -17.45
CA GLY A 317 -2.34 8.59 -18.79
C GLY A 317 -1.21 7.74 -19.36
N GLY A 318 -0.35 7.22 -18.50
CA GLY A 318 0.80 6.38 -18.84
C GLY A 318 2.15 7.10 -18.92
N ASN A 319 2.18 8.43 -18.77
CA ASN A 319 3.38 9.27 -18.71
C ASN A 319 3.73 9.71 -17.28
N GLU A 320 2.99 9.22 -16.29
CA GLU A 320 3.21 9.45 -14.87
C GLU A 320 4.22 8.45 -14.29
N LEU A 321 4.93 8.89 -13.26
CA LEU A 321 5.92 8.11 -12.53
C LEU A 321 5.31 6.84 -11.96
N GLY A 322 5.95 5.71 -12.26
CA GLY A 322 5.51 4.37 -11.88
C GLY A 322 4.74 3.65 -12.99
N MET A 323 4.17 4.39 -13.96
CA MET A 323 3.49 3.80 -15.12
C MET A 323 4.44 3.10 -16.09
N GLY A 324 5.77 3.17 -15.88
CA GLY A 324 6.73 2.34 -16.61
C GLY A 324 6.48 0.84 -16.47
N LYS A 325 5.76 0.40 -15.42
CA LYS A 325 5.28 -0.98 -15.30
C LYS A 325 4.32 -1.37 -16.44
N LEU A 326 3.62 -0.39 -17.00
CA LEU A 326 2.65 -0.53 -18.09
C LEU A 326 3.21 -0.02 -19.43
N LYS A 327 4.52 0.29 -19.53
CA LYS A 327 5.17 0.93 -20.69
C LYS A 327 4.74 0.34 -22.04
N GLU A 328 4.77 -0.99 -22.20
CA GLU A 328 4.41 -1.63 -23.46
C GLU A 328 2.92 -1.50 -23.80
N LYS A 329 2.04 -1.51 -22.79
CA LYS A 329 0.61 -1.22 -22.99
C LYS A 329 0.42 0.24 -23.39
N VAL A 330 1.11 1.18 -22.73
CA VAL A 330 1.04 2.60 -23.06
C VAL A 330 1.51 2.83 -24.51
N LYS A 331 2.66 2.27 -24.89
CA LYS A 331 3.21 2.38 -26.26
C LYS A 331 2.24 1.89 -27.34
N SER A 332 1.45 0.85 -27.06
CA SER A 332 0.56 0.21 -28.03
C SER A 332 -0.87 0.74 -28.03
N LEU A 333 -1.38 1.21 -26.89
CA LEU A 333 -2.80 1.52 -26.71
C LEU A 333 -3.07 3.02 -26.56
N MET A 334 -2.08 3.79 -26.08
CA MET A 334 -2.26 5.22 -25.85
C MET A 334 -1.83 6.05 -27.06
N PRO A 335 -2.55 7.14 -27.38
CA PRO A 335 -2.10 8.10 -28.39
C PRO A 335 -0.68 8.56 -28.08
N LYS A 336 0.21 8.43 -29.06
CA LYS A 336 1.61 8.90 -28.94
C LYS A 336 2.39 8.22 -27.81
N GLY A 337 1.92 7.04 -27.36
CA GLY A 337 2.53 6.28 -26.28
C GLY A 337 4.00 5.95 -26.50
N SER A 338 4.45 5.78 -27.75
CA SER A 338 5.86 5.56 -28.07
C SER A 338 6.79 6.70 -27.63
N LEU A 339 6.27 7.93 -27.55
CA LEU A 339 7.01 9.10 -27.09
C LEU A 339 6.83 9.34 -25.59
N ILE A 340 5.58 9.27 -25.11
CA ILE A 340 5.24 9.77 -23.77
C ILE A 340 5.34 8.70 -22.67
N ALA A 341 5.39 7.41 -23.01
CA ALA A 341 5.36 6.34 -22.02
C ALA A 341 6.49 6.53 -20.99
N CYS A 342 6.10 6.52 -19.71
CA CYS A 342 7.07 6.58 -18.63
C CYS A 342 8.02 5.37 -18.70
N GLU A 343 9.31 5.61 -18.46
CA GLU A 343 10.34 4.58 -18.37
C GLU A 343 10.37 3.92 -16.99
N VAL A 344 10.09 4.69 -15.94
CA VAL A 344 10.35 4.29 -14.56
C VAL A 344 9.16 3.50 -14.01
N PRO A 345 9.34 2.19 -13.71
CA PRO A 345 8.28 1.37 -13.15
C PRO A 345 8.17 1.56 -11.64
N ALA A 346 6.97 1.33 -11.12
CA ALA A 346 6.72 1.08 -9.70
C ALA A 346 6.40 -0.41 -9.49
N ASP A 347 6.46 -0.89 -8.24
CA ASP A 347 6.02 -2.24 -7.88
C ASP A 347 4.52 -2.41 -8.12
N HIS A 348 3.74 -1.34 -7.87
CA HIS A 348 2.32 -1.25 -8.17
C HIS A 348 2.00 -0.04 -9.06
N ALA A 349 1.21 -0.24 -10.10
CA ALA A 349 0.78 0.80 -11.02
C ALA A 349 -0.75 0.85 -11.08
N ILE A 350 -1.34 1.80 -10.37
CA ILE A 350 -2.78 2.01 -10.29
C ILE A 350 -3.19 2.97 -11.41
N VAL A 351 -4.12 2.54 -12.25
CA VAL A 351 -4.76 3.39 -13.25
C VAL A 351 -6.04 3.93 -12.66
N ALA A 352 -6.16 5.26 -12.57
CA ALA A 352 -7.34 5.93 -12.03
C ALA A 352 -7.80 7.02 -13.00
N GLY A 353 -9.05 6.96 -13.47
CA GLY A 353 -9.61 7.95 -14.36
C GLY A 353 -10.24 9.12 -13.65
N ILE A 354 -9.89 10.32 -14.10
CA ILE A 354 -10.47 11.59 -13.68
C ILE A 354 -11.07 12.26 -14.92
N GLY A 355 -12.13 13.06 -14.77
CA GLY A 355 -12.91 13.62 -15.87
C GLY A 355 -13.50 14.98 -15.58
#